data_AF-A0A1H2PN04-F1
#
_entry.id   AF-A0A1H2PN04-F1
#
_cell.length_a   1.000
_cell.length_b   1.000
_cell.length_c   1.000
_cell.angle_alpha   90.00
_cell.angle_beta   90.00
_cell.angle_gamma   90.00
#
_symmetry.space_group_name_H-M   'P 1'
#
loop_
_entity.id
_entity.type
_entity.pdbx_description
1 polymer ?
#
loop_
_entity_poly.entity_id
_entity_poly.type
_entity_poly.pdbx_seq_one_letter_code
_entity_poly.pdbx_strand_id
1 'polypeptide(L)'
;MSNDNTDVLNELRRACAEILGNDGDTWPDHGNAALAIAAALGLYVNAARTLETENARLRQHIEAAQKQEPAAWVRYRSDGGFEGPIMDTDARMCDTRRGFWTPLFAGPAIEVAPDNSQAAALSAANRGEDARDAARYRRWRDAAIANDTVFARNVRKALPPEARDGKPRWPIASEWDAAIDAAIAQSTARDGKERT
;
A
#
# COMPACT_ATOMS: atom_id res chain seq x y z
N MET A 1 -5.43 14.22 -40.68
CA MET A 1 -4.35 13.55 -39.91
C MET A 1 -4.72 13.54 -38.42
N SER A 2 -5.72 12.75 -38.01
CA SER A 2 -6.17 12.65 -36.60
C SER A 2 -6.85 11.29 -36.33
N ASN A 3 -6.23 10.18 -36.74
CA ASN A 3 -6.69 8.81 -36.43
C ASN A 3 -5.80 8.09 -35.39
N ASP A 4 -4.61 8.62 -35.11
CA ASP A 4 -3.56 7.93 -34.32
C ASP A 4 -4.00 7.60 -32.89
N ASN A 5 -4.64 8.55 -32.19
CA ASN A 5 -5.07 8.34 -30.80
C ASN A 5 -6.21 7.33 -30.66
N THR A 6 -7.10 7.27 -31.65
CA THR A 6 -8.23 6.34 -31.64
C THR A 6 -7.74 4.91 -31.87
N ASP A 7 -6.74 4.74 -32.73
CA ASP A 7 -6.13 3.44 -33.00
C ASP A 7 -5.37 2.93 -31.78
N VAL A 8 -4.59 3.78 -31.10
CA VAL A 8 -3.89 3.44 -29.84
C VAL A 8 -4.86 3.06 -28.72
N LEU A 9 -5.97 3.78 -28.56
CA LEU A 9 -6.97 3.44 -27.54
C LEU A 9 -7.70 2.13 -27.85
N ASN A 10 -7.95 1.85 -29.13
CA ASN A 10 -8.53 0.58 -29.57
C ASN A 10 -7.57 -0.60 -29.35
N GLU A 11 -6.27 -0.40 -29.58
CA GLU A 11 -5.25 -1.39 -29.29
C GLU A 11 -5.14 -1.66 -27.78
N LEU A 12 -5.12 -0.60 -26.96
CA LEU A 12 -5.13 -0.73 -25.50
C LEU A 12 -6.38 -1.45 -24.98
N ARG A 13 -7.55 -1.15 -25.55
CA ARG A 13 -8.82 -1.82 -25.25
C ARG A 13 -8.70 -3.32 -25.54
N ARG A 14 -8.23 -3.72 -26.73
CA ARG A 14 -8.04 -5.13 -27.08
C ARG A 14 -7.07 -5.84 -26.12
N ALA A 15 -5.93 -5.21 -25.84
CA ALA A 15 -4.95 -5.77 -24.90
C ALA A 15 -5.52 -5.97 -23.49
N CYS A 16 -6.32 -5.01 -22.98
CA CYS A 16 -7.00 -5.18 -21.70
C CYS A 16 -8.03 -6.32 -21.73
N ALA A 17 -8.75 -6.51 -22.84
CA ALA A 17 -9.69 -7.63 -22.99
C ALA A 17 -8.97 -8.97 -22.84
N GLU A 18 -7.86 -9.13 -23.55
CA GLU A 18 -7.06 -10.36 -23.58
C GLU A 18 -6.48 -10.69 -22.20
N ILE A 19 -5.93 -9.69 -21.49
CA ILE A 19 -5.42 -9.85 -20.12
C ILE A 19 -6.53 -10.32 -19.17
N LEU A 20 -7.76 -9.83 -19.37
CA LEU A 20 -8.93 -10.22 -18.59
C LEU A 20 -9.57 -11.53 -19.07
N GLY A 21 -9.01 -12.20 -20.08
CA GLY A 21 -9.51 -13.47 -20.62
C GLY A 21 -10.73 -13.33 -21.54
N ASN A 22 -10.96 -12.14 -22.10
CA ASN A 22 -12.02 -11.87 -23.06
C ASN A 22 -11.44 -11.73 -24.49
N ASP A 23 -12.28 -11.92 -25.50
CA ASP A 23 -11.91 -11.67 -26.89
C ASP A 23 -11.91 -10.16 -27.20
N GLY A 24 -10.76 -9.63 -27.63
CA GLY A 24 -10.56 -8.20 -27.90
C GLY A 24 -11.43 -7.65 -29.03
N ASP A 25 -11.86 -8.49 -29.98
CA ASP A 25 -12.67 -8.06 -31.12
C ASP A 25 -14.16 -7.97 -30.79
N THR A 26 -14.64 -8.75 -29.81
CA THR A 26 -16.03 -8.73 -29.34
C THR A 26 -16.22 -7.92 -28.06
N TRP A 27 -15.14 -7.52 -27.39
CA TRP A 27 -15.23 -6.71 -26.18
C TRP A 27 -15.82 -5.32 -26.50
N PRO A 28 -16.82 -4.82 -25.74
CA PRO A 28 -17.49 -3.56 -26.09
C PRO A 28 -16.53 -2.37 -26.13
N ASP A 29 -16.88 -1.34 -26.91
CA ASP A 29 -16.21 -0.04 -26.82
C ASP A 29 -16.63 0.65 -25.51
N HIS A 30 -15.68 0.76 -24.58
CA HIS A 30 -15.88 1.39 -23.28
C HIS A 30 -15.29 2.81 -23.22
N GLY A 31 -14.88 3.38 -24.36
CA GLY A 31 -14.19 4.67 -24.42
C GLY A 31 -12.94 4.70 -23.53
N ASN A 32 -12.85 5.68 -22.64
CA ASN A 32 -11.70 5.85 -21.74
C ASN A 32 -11.61 4.80 -20.62
N ALA A 33 -12.58 3.89 -20.46
CA ALA A 33 -12.50 2.88 -19.41
C ALA A 33 -11.29 1.93 -19.60
N ALA A 34 -10.87 1.69 -20.85
CA ALA A 34 -9.67 0.90 -21.14
C ALA A 34 -8.41 1.53 -20.50
N LEU A 35 -8.30 2.86 -20.44
CA LEU A 35 -7.20 3.56 -19.76
C LEU A 35 -7.26 3.36 -18.25
N ALA A 36 -8.44 3.44 -17.64
CA ALA A 36 -8.62 3.22 -16.20
C ALA A 36 -8.29 1.77 -15.82
N ILE A 37 -8.72 0.80 -16.65
CA ILE A 37 -8.42 -0.62 -16.49
C ILE A 37 -6.91 -0.85 -16.63
N ALA A 38 -6.27 -0.30 -17.66
CA ALA A 38 -4.84 -0.41 -17.88
C ALA A 38 -4.02 0.20 -16.73
N ALA A 39 -4.43 1.38 -16.23
CA ALA A 39 -3.77 2.02 -15.09
C ALA A 39 -3.89 1.17 -13.82
N ALA A 40 -5.09 0.63 -13.54
CA ALA A 40 -5.31 -0.26 -12.41
C ALA A 40 -4.46 -1.54 -12.55
N LEU A 41 -4.48 -2.19 -13.72
CA LEU A 41 -3.66 -3.37 -14.01
C LEU A 41 -2.16 -3.08 -13.83
N GLY A 42 -1.69 -1.93 -14.31
CA GLY A 42 -0.29 -1.51 -14.14
C GLY A 42 0.11 -1.38 -12.67
N LEU A 43 -0.75 -0.79 -11.83
CA LEU A 43 -0.53 -0.71 -10.39
C LEU A 43 -0.51 -2.09 -9.73
N TYR A 44 -1.44 -2.97 -10.08
CA TYR A 44 -1.48 -4.33 -9.56
C TYR A 44 -0.25 -5.16 -9.97
N VAL A 45 0.17 -5.07 -11.23
CA VAL A 45 1.36 -5.77 -11.73
C VAL A 45 2.62 -5.26 -11.03
N ASN A 46 2.74 -3.95 -10.81
CA ASN A 46 3.87 -3.40 -10.08
C ASN A 46 3.89 -3.89 -8.62
N ALA A 47 2.74 -3.83 -7.93
CA ALA A 47 2.61 -4.34 -6.56
C ALA A 47 2.94 -5.84 -6.48
N ALA A 48 2.46 -6.64 -7.43
CA ALA A 48 2.77 -8.07 -7.50
C ALA A 48 4.28 -8.32 -7.65
N ARG A 49 4.96 -7.60 -8.54
CA ARG A 49 6.42 -7.69 -8.70
C ARG A 49 7.19 -7.30 -7.44
N THR A 50 6.75 -6.25 -6.74
CA THR A 50 7.33 -5.86 -5.45
C THR A 50 7.18 -6.98 -4.43
N LEU A 51 6.00 -7.60 -4.34
CA LEU A 51 5.74 -8.72 -3.42
C LEU A 51 6.53 -9.98 -3.80
N GLU A 52 6.70 -10.28 -5.08
CA GLU A 52 7.53 -11.40 -5.55
C GLU A 52 9.00 -11.19 -5.17
N THR A 53 9.50 -9.96 -5.33
CA THR A 53 10.87 -9.59 -4.96
C THR A 53 11.09 -9.75 -3.45
N GLU A 54 10.15 -9.27 -2.64
CA GLU A 54 10.23 -9.41 -1.18
C GLU A 54 10.11 -10.88 -0.74
N ASN A 55 9.22 -11.66 -1.37
CA ASN A 55 9.14 -13.10 -1.10
C ASN A 55 10.43 -13.83 -1.45
N ALA A 56 11.08 -13.49 -2.57
CA ALA A 56 12.36 -14.06 -2.94
C ALA A 56 13.44 -13.74 -1.90
N ARG A 57 13.47 -12.48 -1.42
CA ARG A 57 14.37 -12.06 -0.35
C ARG A 57 14.11 -12.79 0.97
N LEU A 58 12.85 -12.92 1.38
CA LEU A 58 12.48 -13.64 2.61
C LEU A 58 12.86 -15.12 2.52
N ARG A 59 12.67 -15.75 1.37
CA ARG A 59 13.11 -17.15 1.14
C ARG A 59 14.62 -17.29 1.28
N GLN A 60 15.40 -16.36 0.72
CA GLN A 60 16.85 -16.34 0.90
C GLN A 60 17.25 -16.19 2.37
N HIS A 61 16.57 -15.31 3.13
CA HIS A 61 16.82 -15.15 4.56
C HIS A 61 16.47 -16.41 5.35
N ILE A 62 15.34 -17.07 5.04
CA ILE A 62 14.95 -18.33 5.69
C ILE A 62 15.97 -19.42 5.40
N GLU A 63 16.41 -19.55 4.14
CA GLU A 63 17.42 -20.53 3.76
C GLU A 63 18.77 -20.26 4.46
N ALA A 64 19.18 -19.00 4.54
CA ALA A 64 20.39 -18.61 5.27
C ALA A 64 20.28 -18.91 6.78
N ALA A 65 19.12 -18.62 7.39
CA ALA A 65 18.86 -18.91 8.80
C ALA A 65 18.83 -20.42 9.08
N GLN A 66 18.29 -21.23 8.16
CA GLN A 66 18.29 -22.70 8.28
C GLN A 66 19.70 -23.30 8.18
N LYS A 67 20.61 -22.66 7.45
CA LYS A 67 22.01 -23.07 7.34
C LYS A 67 22.88 -22.56 8.49
N GLN A 68 22.35 -21.68 9.33
CA GLN A 68 23.11 -21.12 10.44
C GLN A 68 23.36 -22.20 11.47
N GLU A 69 24.62 -22.36 11.89
CA GLU A 69 24.95 -23.22 13.01
C GLU A 69 24.63 -22.51 14.34
N PRO A 70 24.13 -23.24 15.35
CA PRO A 70 23.94 -22.69 16.68
C PRO A 70 25.26 -22.14 17.24
N ALA A 71 25.24 -20.96 17.84
CA ALA A 71 26.41 -20.40 18.53
C ALA A 71 26.54 -20.98 19.95
N ALA A 72 25.40 -21.19 20.60
CA ALA A 72 25.31 -21.73 21.95
C ALA A 72 24.03 -22.53 22.14
N TRP A 73 23.91 -23.17 23.29
CA TRP A 73 22.79 -24.02 23.65
C TRP A 73 22.35 -23.76 25.08
N VAL A 74 21.04 -23.84 25.32
CA VAL A 74 20.42 -23.70 26.65
C VAL A 74 19.40 -24.81 26.91
N ARG A 75 19.20 -25.16 28.18
CA ARG A 75 18.14 -26.10 28.59
C ARG A 75 17.26 -25.47 29.65
N TYR A 76 15.96 -25.48 29.42
CA TYR A 76 14.97 -25.05 30.42
C TYR A 76 14.77 -26.12 31.48
N ARG A 77 14.66 -25.69 32.73
CA ARG A 77 14.44 -26.56 33.89
C ARG A 77 12.99 -26.44 34.37
N SER A 78 12.49 -27.48 35.04
CA SER A 78 11.13 -27.52 35.59
C SER A 78 10.90 -26.52 36.74
N ASP A 79 11.98 -26.01 37.35
CA ASP A 79 11.94 -24.95 38.37
C ASP A 79 11.82 -23.53 37.77
N GLY A 80 11.66 -23.41 36.45
CA GLY A 80 11.58 -22.14 35.74
C GLY A 80 12.94 -21.49 35.45
N GLY A 81 14.04 -22.09 35.89
CA GLY A 81 15.39 -21.66 35.54
C GLY A 81 15.87 -22.18 34.19
N PHE A 82 17.13 -21.88 33.87
CA PHE A 82 17.82 -22.43 32.71
C PHE A 82 19.25 -22.88 33.06
N GLU A 83 19.76 -23.80 32.27
CA GLU A 83 21.13 -24.27 32.29
C GLU A 83 21.82 -23.87 30.98
N GLY A 84 23.05 -23.33 31.07
CA GLY A 84 23.76 -22.73 29.94
C GLY A 84 23.91 -21.20 30.06
N PRO A 85 24.36 -20.49 29.01
CA PRO A 85 24.70 -21.01 27.68
C PRO A 85 25.97 -21.88 27.69
N ILE A 86 25.94 -23.00 26.95
CA ILE A 86 27.12 -23.76 26.58
C ILE A 86 27.40 -23.49 25.10
N MET A 87 28.63 -23.10 24.76
CA MET A 87 29.02 -22.83 23.37
C MET A 87 28.95 -24.09 22.52
N ASP A 88 28.58 -23.98 21.24
CA ASP A 88 28.51 -25.16 20.34
C ASP A 88 29.87 -25.88 20.22
N THR A 89 30.96 -25.12 20.33
CA THR A 89 32.35 -25.61 20.29
C THR A 89 32.86 -26.17 21.62
N ASP A 90 32.07 -26.13 22.70
CA ASP A 90 32.49 -26.65 24.01
C ASP A 90 32.52 -28.19 23.99
N ALA A 91 33.58 -28.80 24.51
CA ALA A 91 33.74 -30.26 24.52
C ALA A 91 32.62 -31.01 25.28
N ARG A 92 31.90 -30.32 26.18
CA ARG A 92 30.73 -30.89 26.87
C ARG A 92 29.53 -31.03 25.95
N MET A 93 29.51 -30.40 24.77
CA MET A 93 28.39 -30.37 23.84
C MET A 93 28.45 -31.51 22.81
N CYS A 94 27.93 -32.67 23.19
CA CYS A 94 27.81 -33.84 22.30
C CYS A 94 26.43 -33.95 21.64
N ASP A 95 26.31 -34.80 20.61
CA ASP A 95 25.07 -35.04 19.84
C ASP A 95 23.87 -35.37 20.72
N THR A 96 24.07 -36.16 21.78
CA THR A 96 23.01 -36.47 22.74
C THR A 96 22.47 -35.21 23.40
N ARG A 97 23.32 -34.26 23.79
CA ARG A 97 22.86 -33.00 24.38
C ARG A 97 22.19 -32.10 23.36
N ARG A 98 22.68 -32.06 22.11
CA ARG A 98 22.08 -31.29 21.01
C ARG A 98 20.61 -31.69 20.75
N GLY A 99 20.25 -32.95 21.00
CA GLY A 99 18.86 -33.42 20.88
C GLY A 99 17.89 -32.97 21.99
N PHE A 100 18.38 -32.50 23.14
CA PHE A 100 17.55 -32.11 24.29
C PHE A 100 17.67 -30.63 24.69
N TRP A 101 18.63 -29.91 24.09
CA TRP A 101 18.90 -28.51 24.38
C TRP A 101 18.36 -27.63 23.25
N THR A 102 17.94 -26.42 23.59
CA THR A 102 17.48 -25.42 22.63
C THR A 102 18.67 -24.66 22.05
N PRO A 103 18.83 -24.60 20.72
CA PRO A 103 19.91 -23.83 20.10
C PRO A 103 19.66 -22.33 20.21
N LEU A 104 20.73 -21.59 20.43
CA LEU A 104 20.79 -20.13 20.33
C LEU A 104 21.69 -19.77 19.15
N PHE A 105 21.14 -19.03 18.21
CA PHE A 105 21.86 -18.56 17.02
C PHE A 105 22.45 -17.18 17.28
N ALA A 106 23.58 -16.89 16.64
CA ALA A 106 24.12 -15.53 16.66
C ALA A 106 23.11 -14.59 15.99
N GLY A 107 22.65 -13.57 16.71
CA GLY A 107 21.85 -12.51 16.12
C GLY A 107 22.68 -11.70 15.11
N PRO A 108 22.03 -10.99 14.17
CA PRO A 108 22.74 -10.00 13.37
C PRO A 108 23.41 -9.00 14.31
N ALA A 109 24.67 -8.65 14.02
CA ALA A 109 25.31 -7.55 14.72
C ALA A 109 24.41 -6.33 14.56
N ILE A 110 23.86 -5.82 15.66
CA ILE A 110 23.12 -4.57 15.65
C ILE A 110 24.17 -3.49 15.39
N GLU A 111 24.38 -3.14 14.12
CA GLU A 111 24.97 -1.85 13.80
C GLU A 111 24.04 -0.82 14.41
N VAL A 112 24.53 -0.11 15.42
CA VAL A 112 23.84 1.03 16.00
C VAL A 112 23.65 2.02 14.85
N ALA A 113 22.43 2.08 14.32
CA ALA A 113 22.12 2.90 13.16
C ALA A 113 22.56 4.35 13.42
N PRO A 114 23.10 5.05 12.40
CA PRO A 114 23.35 6.48 12.52
C PRO A 114 22.06 7.20 12.92
N ASP A 115 22.22 8.24 13.74
CA ASP A 115 21.14 9.00 14.37
C ASP A 115 19.95 9.26 13.42
N ASN A 116 18.84 8.54 13.67
CA ASN A 116 17.59 8.62 12.89
C ASN A 116 16.79 9.90 13.17
N SER A 117 17.39 10.91 13.79
CA SER A 117 16.77 12.19 14.12
C SER A 117 16.18 12.90 12.90
N GLN A 118 16.78 12.78 11.72
CA GLN A 118 16.25 13.37 10.48
C GLN A 118 15.02 12.63 9.92
N ALA A 119 14.99 11.28 9.99
CA ALA A 119 13.83 10.49 9.56
C ALA A 119 12.64 10.70 10.51
N ALA A 120 12.90 10.81 11.82
CA ALA A 120 11.90 11.16 12.82
C ALA A 120 11.34 12.59 12.62
N ALA A 121 12.17 13.55 12.23
CA ALA A 121 11.76 14.92 11.94
C ALA A 121 10.90 15.02 10.67
N LEU A 122 11.26 14.35 9.58
CA LEU A 122 10.42 14.28 8.37
C LEU A 122 9.08 13.57 8.63
N SER A 123 9.09 12.47 9.40
CA SER A 123 7.86 11.77 9.80
C SER A 123 6.96 12.61 10.71
N ALA A 124 7.53 13.49 11.55
CA ALA A 124 6.74 14.39 12.40
C ALA A 124 6.06 15.50 11.60
N ALA A 125 6.72 16.08 10.60
CA ALA A 125 6.15 17.12 9.75
C ALA A 125 4.98 16.62 8.89
N ASN A 126 5.11 15.42 8.31
CA ASN A 126 4.10 14.90 7.38
C ASN A 126 2.85 14.33 8.08
N ARG A 127 2.95 13.92 9.36
CA ARG A 127 1.82 13.37 10.13
C ARG A 127 0.61 14.31 10.23
N GLY A 128 0.84 15.62 10.23
CA GLY A 128 -0.23 16.61 10.31
C GLY A 128 -1.03 16.75 9.02
N GLU A 129 -0.36 16.65 7.88
CA GLU A 129 -0.98 16.71 6.54
C GLU A 129 -1.70 15.40 6.23
N ASP A 130 -1.05 14.26 6.50
CA ASP A 130 -1.63 12.92 6.34
C ASP A 130 -2.93 12.75 7.15
N ALA A 131 -2.97 13.28 8.38
CA ALA A 131 -4.16 13.19 9.23
C ALA A 131 -5.34 14.02 8.69
N ARG A 132 -5.06 15.17 8.08
CA ARG A 132 -6.08 16.04 7.46
C ARG A 132 -6.63 15.39 6.19
N ASP A 133 -5.77 14.87 5.35
CA ASP A 133 -6.18 14.18 4.12
C ASP A 133 -6.97 12.91 4.47
N ALA A 134 -6.52 12.13 5.44
CA ALA A 134 -7.26 10.95 5.91
C ALA A 134 -8.64 11.30 6.48
N ALA A 135 -8.80 12.46 7.14
CA ALA A 135 -10.11 12.92 7.60
C ALA A 135 -10.99 13.38 6.43
N ARG A 136 -10.43 14.10 5.46
CA ARG A 136 -11.10 14.55 4.23
C ARG A 136 -11.66 13.37 3.44
N TYR A 137 -10.83 12.37 3.15
CA TYR A 137 -11.23 11.19 2.37
C TYR A 137 -12.23 10.31 3.09
N ARG A 138 -12.15 10.18 4.43
CA ARG A 138 -13.18 9.48 5.20
C ARG A 138 -14.55 10.14 5.07
N ARG A 139 -14.60 11.46 5.17
CA ARG A 139 -15.86 12.20 5.04
C ARG A 139 -16.46 12.09 3.63
N TRP A 140 -15.62 12.16 2.60
CA TRP A 140 -16.05 11.92 1.22
C TRP A 140 -16.61 10.50 1.03
N ARG A 141 -15.88 9.49 1.54
CA ARG A 141 -16.30 8.08 1.49
C ARG A 141 -17.63 7.86 2.20
N ASP A 142 -17.78 8.39 3.41
CA ASP A 142 -18.99 8.18 4.21
C ASP A 142 -20.21 8.87 3.56
N ALA A 143 -20.02 10.04 2.93
CA ALA A 143 -21.05 10.69 2.13
C ALA A 143 -21.42 9.91 0.85
N ALA A 144 -20.43 9.30 0.19
CA ALA A 144 -20.67 8.41 -0.94
C ALA A 144 -21.45 7.14 -0.53
N ILE A 145 -21.09 6.52 0.60
CA ILE A 145 -21.81 5.35 1.16
C ILE A 145 -23.25 5.73 1.52
N ALA A 146 -23.46 6.92 2.09
CA ALA A 146 -24.79 7.44 2.41
C ALA A 146 -25.63 7.84 1.19
N ASN A 147 -25.09 7.73 -0.04
CA ASN A 147 -25.70 8.23 -1.27
C ASN A 147 -26.13 9.70 -1.16
N ASP A 148 -25.33 10.54 -0.50
CA ASP A 148 -25.62 11.97 -0.38
C ASP A 148 -25.46 12.68 -1.73
N THR A 149 -26.55 12.75 -2.48
CA THR A 149 -26.62 13.35 -3.81
C THR A 149 -26.37 14.87 -3.79
N VAL A 150 -26.54 15.54 -2.65
CA VAL A 150 -26.27 16.98 -2.50
C VAL A 150 -24.77 17.20 -2.38
N PHE A 151 -24.11 16.43 -1.52
CA PHE A 151 -22.66 16.47 -1.37
C PHE A 151 -21.96 16.14 -2.69
N ALA A 152 -22.35 15.05 -3.36
CA ALA A 152 -21.75 14.65 -4.64
C ALA A 152 -21.93 15.72 -5.74
N ARG A 153 -23.10 16.39 -5.78
CA ARG A 153 -23.37 17.50 -6.70
C ARG A 153 -22.50 18.72 -6.40
N ASN A 154 -22.26 19.02 -5.13
CA ASN A 154 -21.43 20.16 -4.73
C ASN A 154 -19.96 19.91 -5.05
N VAL A 155 -19.44 18.69 -4.79
CA VAL A 155 -18.09 18.30 -5.23
C VAL A 155 -17.97 18.45 -6.75
N ARG A 156 -18.92 17.92 -7.52
CA ARG A 156 -18.92 18.03 -8.98
C ARG A 156 -18.98 19.47 -9.49
N LYS A 157 -19.69 20.36 -8.80
CA LYS A 157 -19.75 21.80 -9.15
C LYS A 157 -18.45 22.54 -8.86
N ALA A 158 -17.72 22.12 -7.83
CA ALA A 158 -16.48 22.75 -7.40
C ALA A 158 -15.26 22.30 -8.23
N LEU A 159 -15.37 21.19 -8.96
CA LEU A 159 -14.34 20.78 -9.91
C LEU A 159 -14.24 21.76 -11.10
N PRO A 160 -13.04 21.95 -11.67
CA PRO A 160 -12.85 22.77 -12.86
C PRO A 160 -13.79 22.35 -14.01
N PRO A 161 -14.33 23.29 -14.80
CA PRO A 161 -15.24 22.98 -15.91
C PRO A 161 -14.68 21.93 -16.89
N GLU A 162 -13.36 21.97 -17.11
CA GLU A 162 -12.64 21.05 -17.98
C GLU A 162 -12.69 19.60 -17.48
N ALA A 163 -12.79 19.41 -16.15
CA ALA A 163 -12.85 18.12 -15.49
C ALA A 163 -14.29 17.66 -15.19
N ARG A 164 -15.27 18.57 -15.26
CA ARG A 164 -16.69 18.33 -14.96
C ARG A 164 -17.49 17.78 -16.14
N ASP A 165 -17.17 18.26 -17.34
CA ASP A 165 -18.00 18.13 -18.55
C ASP A 165 -17.47 17.05 -19.52
N GLY A 166 -16.70 16.07 -19.02
CA GLY A 166 -16.25 14.90 -19.78
C GLY A 166 -15.17 15.17 -20.83
N LYS A 167 -14.43 16.28 -20.70
CA LYS A 167 -13.29 16.68 -21.54
C LYS A 167 -11.97 16.09 -20.99
N PRO A 168 -10.85 16.05 -21.73
CA PRO A 168 -9.87 14.97 -21.68
C PRO A 168 -8.88 15.03 -20.50
N ARG A 169 -9.17 15.79 -19.45
CA ARG A 169 -8.30 15.90 -18.28
C ARG A 169 -9.05 15.47 -17.02
N TRP A 170 -8.62 14.36 -16.45
CA TRP A 170 -9.01 13.96 -15.11
C TRP A 170 -8.53 15.01 -14.09
N PRO A 171 -9.33 15.33 -13.06
CA PRO A 171 -8.87 16.26 -12.03
C PRO A 171 -7.64 15.71 -11.31
N ILE A 172 -6.68 16.59 -11.00
CA ILE A 172 -5.50 16.23 -10.19
C ILE A 172 -5.85 16.21 -8.70
N ALA A 173 -4.99 15.62 -7.87
CA ALA A 173 -5.25 15.44 -6.43
C ALA A 173 -5.64 16.75 -5.72
N SER A 174 -4.91 17.83 -5.96
CA SER A 174 -5.21 19.14 -5.35
C SER A 174 -6.56 19.73 -5.78
N GLU A 175 -7.05 19.40 -6.97
CA GLU A 175 -8.37 19.82 -7.45
C GLU A 175 -9.48 19.01 -6.81
N TRP A 176 -9.25 17.72 -6.55
CA TRP A 176 -10.15 16.89 -5.75
C TRP A 176 -10.22 17.37 -4.31
N ASP A 177 -9.07 17.67 -3.70
CA ASP A 177 -8.99 18.18 -2.34
C ASP A 177 -9.76 19.50 -2.19
N ALA A 178 -9.52 20.45 -3.09
CA ALA A 178 -10.22 21.73 -3.10
C ALA A 178 -11.73 21.57 -3.30
N ALA A 179 -12.17 20.65 -4.17
CA ALA A 179 -13.59 20.40 -4.43
C ALA A 179 -14.29 19.75 -3.22
N ILE A 180 -13.62 18.82 -2.52
CA ILE A 180 -14.13 18.19 -1.31
C ILE A 180 -14.23 19.21 -0.17
N ASP A 181 -13.20 20.04 0.02
CA ASP A 181 -13.20 21.08 1.06
C ASP A 181 -14.31 22.11 0.81
N ALA A 182 -14.52 22.52 -0.44
CA ALA A 182 -15.60 23.42 -0.83
C ALA A 182 -16.99 22.80 -0.56
N ALA A 183 -17.18 21.51 -0.85
CA ALA A 183 -18.43 20.80 -0.58
C ALA A 183 -18.70 20.67 0.93
N ILE A 184 -17.66 20.36 1.72
CA ILE A 184 -17.73 20.30 3.18
C ILE A 184 -18.16 21.66 3.75
N ALA A 185 -17.53 22.75 3.31
CA ALA A 185 -17.83 24.10 3.79
C ALA A 185 -19.28 24.52 3.47
N GLN A 186 -19.81 24.10 2.32
CA GLN A 186 -21.21 24.36 1.95
C GLN A 186 -22.20 23.59 2.82
N SER A 187 -21.91 22.33 3.15
CA SER A 187 -22.75 21.53 4.05
C SER A 187 -22.76 22.09 5.47
N THR A 188 -21.60 22.49 6.01
CA THR A 188 -21.53 23.07 7.36
C THR A 188 -22.22 24.44 7.44
N ALA A 189 -22.12 25.26 6.39
CA ALA A 189 -22.83 26.53 6.31
C ALA A 189 -24.36 26.34 6.25
N ARG A 190 -24.84 25.29 5.58
CA ARG A 190 -26.27 24.95 5.53
C ARG A 190 -26.79 24.49 6.90
N ASP A 191 -26.08 23.58 7.57
CA ASP A 191 -26.46 23.07 8.88
C ASP A 191 -26.52 24.17 9.95
N GLY A 192 -25.66 25.19 9.84
CA GLY A 192 -25.69 26.37 10.71
C GLY A 192 -26.91 27.27 10.47
N LYS A 193 -27.37 27.38 9.22
CA LYS A 193 -28.52 28.22 8.83
C LYS A 193 -29.87 27.57 9.17
N GLU A 194 -29.94 26.25 9.21
CA GLU A 194 -31.15 25.51 9.61
C GLU A 194 -31.33 25.45 11.16
N ARG A 195 -30.32 25.88 11.94
CA ARG A 195 -30.33 25.89 13.41
C ARG A 195 -30.61 27.26 14.06
N THR A 196 -30.66 28.33 13.26
CA THR A 196 -30.98 29.71 13.69
C THR A 196 -32.38 30.09 13.29
#